data_AF-H0SJZ9-F1
#
_entry.id   AF-H0SJZ9-F1
#
_cell.length_a   1.000
_cell.length_b   1.000
_cell.length_c   1.000
_cell.angle_alpha   90.00
_cell.angle_beta   90.00
_cell.angle_gamma   90.00
#
_symmetry.space_group_name_H-M   'P 1'
#
loop_
_entity.id
_entity.type
_entity.pdbx_description
1 polymer ?
#
loop_
_entity_poly.entity_id
_entity_poly.type
_entity_poly.pdbx_seq_one_letter_code
_entity_poly.pdbx_strand_id
1 'polypeptide(L)'
;MTTSELRRQMAAEIVDLEARRDAAGHLMVYHPPTGDGGGAYEVAGINSRYNRSTAKTLARLIGRQRFDEAERLACDFIARNTERAASWTDVPAIEFYLRDCVFNRGARGAALILQRALGVTADGQIGPISRSAAAATDPTTLLIKLRREREQYERDVVHRDERSKFWAGLVSRWDKAMTIAERFPMSSVATSEIAPAASSPIVAVAPGSLIPPATPDQAAMLVRGANFPPPPDFPPLVTNRQREALFGGYDYLRAPQPGNPEAIRILGSWERDNIVDVPIPQLARALGPKAPSSIRFHRLAAGQLQRLWEDWEAAGLLDRILSFDGGFVARFVRGSRSVLSNHAFGSAFDINESFNPFGQRPASNGRKGSVRDLVPAANRNGFYWGGHYQSRKDGMHFEVAVLQRHAAPEITLPPELVSSAADRPTPHDSAAAVAETQLAAACVSSVLIAQQNEETSSDLRSTGVSDAGSL
;
A
#
# COMPACT_ATOMS: atom_id res chain seq x y z
N MET A 1 -9.17 -1.52 11.13
CA MET A 1 -7.82 -1.04 11.49
C MET A 1 -7.04 -0.59 10.27
N THR A 2 -6.56 0.65 10.30
CA THR A 2 -5.65 1.22 9.28
C THR A 2 -4.39 0.37 9.13
N THR A 3 -3.98 0.11 7.89
CA THR A 3 -2.79 -0.71 7.59
C THR A 3 -1.50 0.02 7.93
N SER A 4 -0.41 -0.72 8.17
CA SER A 4 0.93 -0.14 8.35
C SER A 4 1.38 0.69 7.14
N GLU A 5 0.93 0.32 5.93
CA GLU A 5 1.22 1.08 4.71
C GLU A 5 0.52 2.44 4.72
N LEU A 6 -0.79 2.49 5.00
CA LEU A 6 -1.52 3.75 5.13
C LEU A 6 -0.90 4.64 6.21
N ARG A 7 -0.44 4.07 7.32
CA ARG A 7 0.25 4.83 8.38
C ARG A 7 1.59 5.42 7.93
N ARG A 8 2.34 4.71 7.07
CA ARG A 8 3.56 5.25 6.46
C ARG A 8 3.24 6.38 5.48
N GLN A 9 2.17 6.25 4.69
CA GLN A 9 1.70 7.31 3.80
C GLN A 9 1.26 8.56 4.60
N MET A 10 0.49 8.38 5.67
CA MET A 10 0.10 9.47 6.58
C MET A 10 1.31 10.20 7.15
N ALA A 11 2.33 9.47 7.60
CA ALA A 11 3.55 10.07 8.13
C ALA A 11 4.33 10.86 7.08
N ALA A 12 4.37 10.40 5.82
CA ALA A 12 5.01 11.11 4.72
C ALA A 12 4.30 12.43 4.41
N GLU A 13 2.96 12.46 4.39
CA GLU A 13 2.21 13.71 4.20
C GLU A 13 2.45 14.69 5.36
N ILE A 14 2.61 14.21 6.61
CA ILE A 14 2.97 15.07 7.75
C ILE A 14 4.41 15.60 7.60
N VAL A 15 5.35 14.78 7.11
CA VAL A 15 6.71 15.25 6.76
C VAL A 15 6.61 16.39 5.75
N ASP A 16 5.83 16.25 4.69
CA ASP A 16 5.67 17.27 3.65
C ASP A 16 5.04 18.57 4.17
N LEU A 17 4.12 18.49 5.13
CA LEU A 17 3.54 19.68 5.78
C LEU A 17 4.55 20.45 6.64
N GLU A 18 5.59 19.79 7.14
CA GLU A 18 6.61 20.35 8.04
C GLU A 18 7.94 20.66 7.35
N ALA A 19 8.23 19.96 6.26
CA ALA A 19 9.53 19.97 5.62
C ALA A 19 9.80 21.31 4.93
N ARG A 20 11.04 21.78 5.10
CA ARG A 20 11.66 22.67 4.13
C ARG A 20 12.44 21.81 3.15
N ARG A 21 12.30 22.11 1.86
CA ARG A 21 12.92 21.37 0.77
C ARG A 21 13.82 22.27 -0.07
N ASP A 22 14.93 21.71 -0.57
CA ASP A 22 15.80 22.41 -1.51
C ASP A 22 15.16 22.47 -2.91
N ALA A 23 15.85 23.10 -3.86
CA ALA A 23 15.35 23.21 -5.24
C ALA A 23 15.19 21.85 -5.96
N ALA A 24 15.84 20.80 -5.46
CA ALA A 24 15.71 19.43 -5.97
C ALA A 24 14.66 18.61 -5.20
N GLY A 25 13.98 19.21 -4.21
CA GLY A 25 12.93 18.56 -3.42
C GLY A 25 13.43 17.77 -2.20
N HIS A 26 14.72 17.85 -1.86
CA HIS A 26 15.27 17.10 -0.71
C HIS A 26 15.05 17.83 0.62
N LEU A 27 14.91 17.07 1.71
CA LEU A 27 14.82 17.65 3.06
C LEU A 27 16.04 18.53 3.37
N MET A 28 15.75 19.71 3.91
CA MET A 28 16.75 20.64 4.39
C MET A 28 16.83 20.64 5.92
N VAL A 29 18.03 20.92 6.41
CA VAL A 29 18.23 21.33 7.80
C VAL A 29 17.81 22.79 7.92
N TYR A 30 16.81 23.06 8.76
CA TYR A 30 16.34 24.41 9.04
C TYR A 30 16.91 24.89 10.37
N HIS A 31 17.37 26.14 10.39
CA HIS A 31 17.86 26.82 11.58
C HIS A 31 16.85 27.89 12.02
N PRO A 32 15.98 27.59 13.00
CA PRO A 32 15.00 28.55 13.47
C PRO A 32 15.69 29.72 14.20
N PRO A 33 15.07 30.92 14.22
CA PRO A 33 15.59 32.06 14.95
C PRO A 33 15.77 31.78 16.45
N THR A 34 16.73 32.46 17.09
CA THR A 34 16.96 32.35 18.53
C THR A 34 15.68 32.68 19.31
N GLY A 35 15.25 31.77 20.19
CA GLY A 35 14.07 31.95 21.04
C GLY A 35 12.82 31.17 20.61
N ASP A 36 12.82 30.51 19.46
CA ASP A 36 11.65 29.77 18.94
C ASP A 36 11.40 28.40 19.62
N GLY A 37 12.19 28.07 20.65
CA GLY A 37 11.97 26.91 21.53
C GLY A 37 12.41 25.54 20.99
N GLY A 38 12.66 25.38 19.68
CA GLY A 38 13.04 24.12 19.01
C GLY A 38 14.52 23.70 19.09
N GLY A 39 15.41 24.57 19.59
CA GLY A 39 16.85 24.32 19.61
C GLY A 39 17.57 24.83 18.35
N ALA A 40 18.79 24.35 18.10
CA ALA A 40 19.70 24.93 17.10
C ALA A 40 19.31 24.66 15.64
N TYR A 41 18.60 23.56 15.39
CA TYR A 41 18.07 23.19 14.08
C TYR A 41 16.93 22.17 14.18
N GLU A 42 16.22 21.97 13.07
CA GLU A 42 15.24 20.92 12.86
C GLU A 42 15.27 20.40 11.41
N VAL A 43 14.65 19.25 11.20
CA VAL A 43 14.39 18.66 9.87
C VAL A 43 12.95 18.16 9.87
N ALA A 44 12.09 18.74 9.03
CA ALA A 44 10.65 18.42 8.97
C ALA A 44 9.97 18.43 10.36
N GLY A 45 10.14 19.52 11.12
CA GLY A 45 9.59 19.67 12.48
C GLY A 45 10.26 18.80 13.56
N ILE A 46 11.19 17.91 13.20
CA ILE A 46 11.93 17.07 14.16
C ILE A 46 13.10 17.88 14.73
N ASN A 47 12.86 18.51 15.87
CA ASN A 47 13.78 19.50 16.43
C ASN A 47 14.92 18.92 17.29
N SER A 48 16.06 19.62 17.29
CA SER A 48 17.28 19.22 18.00
C SER A 48 17.19 19.30 19.53
N ARG A 49 16.21 20.03 20.10
CA ARG A 49 16.02 20.14 21.55
C ARG A 49 15.39 18.88 22.15
N TYR A 50 14.25 18.46 21.62
CA TYR A 50 13.45 17.37 22.16
C TYR A 50 13.78 16.03 21.48
N ASN A 51 14.18 16.07 20.20
CA ASN A 51 14.47 14.88 19.38
C ASN A 51 15.94 14.80 18.98
N ARG A 52 16.84 15.12 19.92
CA ARG A 52 18.28 15.33 19.68
C ARG A 52 18.96 14.23 18.85
N SER A 53 18.70 12.96 19.16
CA SER A 53 19.32 11.81 18.46
C SER A 53 18.87 11.72 17.00
N THR A 54 17.55 11.77 16.78
CA THR A 54 16.95 11.69 15.44
C THR A 54 17.34 12.90 14.60
N ALA A 55 17.20 14.11 15.14
CA ALA A 55 17.57 15.35 14.46
C ALA A 55 19.06 15.35 14.04
N LYS A 56 19.97 14.92 14.93
CA LYS A 56 21.40 14.78 14.62
C LYS A 56 21.67 13.78 13.51
N THR A 57 20.93 12.67 13.50
CA THR A 57 21.06 11.65 12.45
C THR A 57 20.53 12.17 11.11
N LEU A 58 19.39 12.85 11.11
CA LEU A 58 18.81 13.49 9.91
C LEU A 58 19.78 14.53 9.32
N ALA A 59 20.30 15.45 10.14
CA ALA A 59 21.26 16.46 9.69
C ALA A 59 22.53 15.82 9.10
N ARG A 60 23.02 14.72 9.69
CA ARG A 60 24.17 13.98 9.16
C ARG A 60 23.86 13.30 7.83
N LEU A 61 22.67 12.74 7.66
CA LEU A 61 22.25 12.10 6.41
C LEU A 61 22.14 13.14 5.29
N ILE A 62 21.50 14.28 5.57
CA ILE A 62 21.39 15.41 4.64
C ILE A 62 22.77 15.96 4.26
N GLY A 63 23.65 16.19 5.24
CA GLY A 63 25.02 16.65 4.97
C GLY A 63 25.89 15.67 4.18
N ARG A 64 25.49 14.38 4.13
CA ARG A 64 26.13 13.34 3.30
C ARG A 64 25.36 13.05 2.01
N GLN A 65 24.37 13.88 1.67
CA GLN A 65 23.50 13.72 0.49
C GLN A 65 22.75 12.37 0.45
N ARG A 66 22.46 11.79 1.61
CA ARG A 66 21.67 10.55 1.76
C ARG A 66 20.20 10.89 1.98
N PHE A 67 19.62 11.64 1.05
CA PHE A 67 18.30 12.27 1.21
C PHE A 67 17.17 11.25 1.40
N ASP A 68 17.17 10.14 0.65
CA ASP A 68 16.17 9.07 0.80
C ASP A 68 16.17 8.41 2.19
N GLU A 69 17.33 8.34 2.82
CA GLU A 69 17.45 7.80 4.17
C GLU A 69 17.00 8.82 5.22
N ALA A 70 17.25 10.10 4.97
CA ALA A 70 16.71 11.16 5.81
C ALA A 70 15.18 11.18 5.75
N GLU A 71 14.61 11.10 4.55
CA GLU A 71 13.16 11.06 4.33
C GLU A 71 12.52 9.89 5.07
N ARG A 72 13.04 8.67 4.89
CA ARG A 72 12.54 7.47 5.58
C ARG A 72 12.66 7.59 7.09
N LEU A 73 13.80 8.07 7.59
CA LEU A 73 13.98 8.24 9.03
C LEU A 73 12.98 9.26 9.60
N ALA A 74 12.68 10.33 8.88
CA ALA A 74 11.67 11.30 9.26
C ALA A 74 10.27 10.66 9.28
N CYS A 75 9.87 9.97 8.20
CA CYS A 75 8.58 9.26 8.13
C CYS A 75 8.43 8.22 9.25
N ASP A 76 9.43 7.35 9.45
CA ASP A 76 9.41 6.32 10.50
C ASP A 76 9.32 6.94 11.89
N PHE A 77 10.02 8.06 12.11
CA PHE A 77 9.95 8.79 13.36
C PHE A 77 8.54 9.36 13.59
N ILE A 78 7.95 10.02 12.61
CA ILE A 78 6.60 10.59 12.72
C ILE A 78 5.54 9.49 12.88
N ALA A 79 5.63 8.40 12.11
CA ALA A 79 4.71 7.28 12.21
C ALA A 79 4.65 6.69 13.63
N ARG A 80 5.82 6.47 14.25
CA ARG A 80 5.95 5.99 15.64
C ARG A 80 5.49 7.04 16.66
N ASN A 81 5.94 8.29 16.51
CA ASN A 81 5.63 9.35 17.47
C ASN A 81 4.13 9.71 17.50
N THR A 82 3.43 9.47 16.39
CA THR A 82 1.99 9.74 16.26
C THR A 82 1.12 8.48 16.41
N GLU A 83 1.73 7.33 16.74
CA GLU A 83 1.06 6.02 16.77
C GLU A 83 -0.16 5.97 17.68
N ARG A 84 -0.19 6.78 18.75
CA ARG A 84 -1.32 6.80 19.69
C ARG A 84 -2.66 7.09 19.00
N ALA A 85 -2.66 7.89 17.93
CA ALA A 85 -3.87 8.18 17.15
C ALA A 85 -4.49 6.93 16.49
N ALA A 86 -3.67 5.91 16.17
CA ALA A 86 -4.15 4.65 15.61
C ALA A 86 -5.07 3.87 16.55
N SER A 87 -4.97 4.12 17.86
CA SER A 87 -5.83 3.50 18.86
C SER A 87 -7.16 4.24 19.10
N TRP A 88 -7.38 5.37 18.41
CA TRP A 88 -8.53 6.26 18.66
C TRP A 88 -9.65 6.09 17.65
N THR A 89 -9.33 5.62 16.44
CA THR A 89 -10.27 5.43 15.34
C THR A 89 -9.77 4.37 14.37
N ASP A 90 -10.69 3.71 13.69
CA ASP A 90 -10.41 2.78 12.60
C ASP A 90 -10.60 3.41 11.21
N VAL A 91 -10.97 4.69 11.15
CA VAL A 91 -11.20 5.43 9.91
C VAL A 91 -9.91 6.16 9.50
N PRO A 92 -9.26 5.79 8.37
CA PRO A 92 -7.97 6.33 7.98
C PRO A 92 -7.91 7.86 7.86
N ALA A 93 -8.92 8.50 7.27
CA ALA A 93 -8.97 9.96 7.16
C ALA A 93 -8.94 10.65 8.54
N ILE A 94 -9.68 10.12 9.50
CA ILE A 94 -9.71 10.62 10.88
C ILE A 94 -8.39 10.31 11.58
N GLU A 95 -7.79 9.13 11.34
CA GLU A 95 -6.49 8.78 11.90
C GLU A 95 -5.40 9.74 11.42
N PHE A 96 -5.31 10.02 10.11
CA PHE A 96 -4.41 11.05 9.56
C PHE A 96 -4.64 12.40 10.25
N TYR A 97 -5.93 12.77 10.35
CA TYR A 97 -6.50 13.88 11.11
C TYR A 97 -5.71 14.19 12.37
N LEU A 98 -5.80 13.17 13.21
CA LEU A 98 -5.34 13.13 14.58
C LEU A 98 -3.83 12.94 14.67
N ARG A 99 -3.19 12.21 13.75
CA ARG A 99 -1.73 12.09 13.71
C ARG A 99 -1.05 13.45 13.52
N ASP A 100 -1.58 14.29 12.63
CA ASP A 100 -1.06 15.66 12.45
C ASP A 100 -1.27 16.51 13.72
N CYS A 101 -2.43 16.36 14.37
CA CYS A 101 -2.69 17.01 15.66
C CYS A 101 -1.71 16.54 16.75
N VAL A 102 -1.44 15.24 16.83
CA VAL A 102 -0.48 14.66 17.79
C VAL A 102 0.91 15.20 17.55
N PHE A 103 1.33 15.31 16.28
CA PHE A 103 2.66 15.85 15.96
C PHE A 103 2.79 17.32 16.38
N ASN A 104 1.75 18.13 16.18
CA ASN A 104 1.81 19.58 16.43
C ASN A 104 1.50 19.99 17.87
N ARG A 105 0.69 19.20 18.61
CA ARG A 105 0.20 19.54 19.97
C ARG A 105 0.35 18.42 20.99
N GLY A 106 1.00 17.32 20.62
CA GLY A 106 1.15 16.15 21.46
C GLY A 106 -0.15 15.35 21.62
N ALA A 107 -0.01 14.16 22.18
CA ALA A 107 -1.12 13.24 22.39
C ALA A 107 -2.29 13.83 23.18
N ARG A 108 -2.00 14.56 24.27
CA ARG A 108 -3.03 15.14 25.13
C ARG A 108 -3.81 16.25 24.41
N GLY A 109 -3.12 17.14 23.69
CA GLY A 109 -3.78 18.20 22.92
C GLY A 109 -4.68 17.64 21.82
N ALA A 110 -4.19 16.66 21.06
CA ALA A 110 -4.99 15.99 20.03
C ALA A 110 -6.20 15.24 20.61
N ALA A 111 -6.06 14.61 21.78
CA ALA A 111 -7.17 13.96 22.46
C ALA A 111 -8.25 14.96 22.91
N LEU A 112 -7.85 16.13 23.43
CA LEU A 112 -8.78 17.20 23.80
C LEU A 112 -9.56 17.72 22.59
N ILE A 113 -8.87 17.93 21.45
CA ILE A 113 -9.51 18.34 20.19
C ILE A 113 -10.56 17.31 19.75
N LEU A 114 -10.20 16.02 19.76
CA LEU A 114 -11.14 14.94 19.41
C LEU A 114 -12.35 14.92 20.34
N GLN A 115 -12.16 15.00 21.65
CA GLN A 115 -13.27 14.95 22.61
C GLN A 115 -14.21 16.14 22.48
N ARG A 116 -13.67 17.34 22.26
CA ARG A 116 -14.48 18.54 21.96
C ARG A 116 -15.28 18.36 20.67
N ALA A 117 -14.67 17.82 19.62
CA ALA A 117 -15.35 17.58 18.33
C ALA A 117 -16.49 16.56 18.46
N LEU A 118 -16.35 15.59 19.37
CA LEU A 118 -17.38 14.59 19.66
C LEU A 118 -18.44 15.08 20.64
N GLY A 119 -18.24 16.22 21.31
CA GLY A 119 -19.14 16.71 22.36
C GLY A 119 -19.11 15.84 23.63
N VAL A 120 -18.04 15.09 23.87
CA VAL A 120 -17.84 14.30 25.09
C VAL A 120 -16.93 15.07 26.07
N THR A 121 -16.83 14.60 27.31
CA THR A 121 -15.92 15.19 28.30
C THR A 121 -14.49 15.25 27.78
N ALA A 122 -13.92 16.46 27.73
CA ALA A 122 -12.56 16.72 27.25
C ALA A 122 -11.53 16.60 28.39
N ASP A 123 -11.24 15.37 28.81
CA ASP A 123 -10.25 15.04 29.86
C ASP A 123 -8.83 14.75 29.33
N GLY A 124 -8.69 14.65 27.99
CA GLY A 124 -7.46 14.33 27.29
C GLY A 124 -7.11 12.83 27.29
N GLN A 125 -8.04 11.97 27.67
CA GLN A 125 -7.90 10.51 27.72
C GLN A 125 -8.92 9.82 26.78
N ILE A 126 -8.44 9.25 25.68
CA ILE A 126 -9.31 8.54 24.73
C ILE A 126 -9.63 7.13 25.26
N GLY A 127 -10.74 7.03 25.98
CA GLY A 127 -11.33 5.79 26.48
C GLY A 127 -12.42 5.21 25.58
N PRO A 128 -13.14 4.17 26.05
CA PRO A 128 -14.23 3.54 25.31
C PRO A 128 -15.35 4.49 24.89
N ILE A 129 -15.69 5.47 25.73
CA ILE A 129 -16.73 6.47 25.44
C ILE A 129 -16.34 7.31 24.22
N SER A 130 -15.13 7.90 24.22
CA SER A 130 -14.61 8.69 23.10
C SER A 130 -14.52 7.87 21.82
N ARG A 131 -14.03 6.63 21.89
CA ARG A 131 -13.97 5.73 20.72
C ARG A 131 -15.36 5.40 20.17
N SER A 132 -16.32 5.12 21.04
CA SER A 132 -17.69 4.80 20.63
C SER A 132 -18.37 6.00 19.98
N ALA A 133 -18.20 7.19 20.55
CA ALA A 133 -18.71 8.43 19.97
C ALA A 133 -18.06 8.71 18.59
N ALA A 134 -16.75 8.47 18.46
CA ALA A 134 -16.05 8.60 17.18
C ALA A 134 -16.57 7.63 16.13
N ALA A 135 -16.80 6.36 16.50
CA ALA A 135 -17.34 5.35 15.59
C ALA A 135 -18.80 5.60 15.20
N ALA A 136 -19.60 6.23 16.07
CA ALA A 136 -20.99 6.57 15.81
C ALA A 136 -21.20 7.88 15.03
N THR A 137 -20.16 8.72 14.92
CA THR A 137 -20.24 9.98 14.18
C THR A 137 -19.87 9.75 12.72
N ASP A 138 -20.65 10.31 11.79
CA ASP A 138 -20.30 10.34 10.37
C ASP A 138 -18.87 10.90 10.18
N PRO A 139 -17.96 10.18 9.49
CA PRO A 139 -16.57 10.59 9.37
C PRO A 139 -16.37 11.96 8.70
N THR A 140 -17.18 12.30 7.70
CA THR A 140 -17.10 13.61 7.03
C THR A 140 -17.42 14.73 8.01
N THR A 141 -18.51 14.55 8.75
CA THR A 141 -18.94 15.46 9.81
C THR A 141 -17.88 15.56 10.92
N LEU A 142 -17.30 14.44 11.34
CA LEU A 142 -16.26 14.42 12.37
C LEU A 142 -15.00 15.17 11.92
N LEU A 143 -14.58 15.00 10.66
CA LEU A 143 -13.41 15.70 10.11
C LEU A 143 -13.60 17.22 10.09
N ILE A 144 -14.79 17.69 9.67
CA ILE A 144 -15.16 19.12 9.71
C ILE A 144 -15.10 19.64 11.15
N LYS A 145 -15.66 18.90 12.11
CA LYS A 145 -15.63 19.27 13.53
C LYS A 145 -14.21 19.29 14.08
N LEU A 146 -13.36 18.31 13.74
CA LEU A 146 -11.96 18.28 14.14
C LEU A 146 -11.19 19.52 13.66
N ARG A 147 -11.43 19.94 12.41
CA ARG A 147 -10.82 21.16 11.87
C ARG A 147 -11.23 22.41 12.65
N ARG A 148 -12.52 22.55 12.94
CA ARG A 148 -13.04 23.67 13.74
C ARG A 148 -12.48 23.65 15.17
N GLU A 149 -12.51 22.49 15.82
CA GLU A 149 -12.07 22.37 17.21
C GLU A 149 -10.57 22.50 17.40
N ARG A 150 -9.76 22.16 16.38
CA ARG A 150 -8.33 22.44 16.40
C ARG A 150 -8.03 23.94 16.47
N GLU A 151 -8.79 24.74 15.73
CA GLU A 151 -8.67 26.19 15.77
C GLU A 151 -9.16 26.75 17.11
N GLN A 152 -10.30 26.27 17.60
CA GLN A 152 -10.83 26.69 18.91
C GLN A 152 -9.85 26.32 20.05
N TYR A 153 -9.19 25.17 19.95
CA TYR A 153 -8.16 24.75 20.90
C TYR A 153 -6.99 25.74 20.98
N GLU A 154 -6.56 26.33 19.85
CA GLU A 154 -5.52 27.36 19.89
C GLU A 154 -5.94 28.58 20.69
N ARG A 155 -7.20 29.01 20.54
CA ARG A 155 -7.74 30.17 21.26
C ARG A 155 -7.85 29.89 22.75
N ASP A 156 -8.49 28.78 23.09
CA ASP A 156 -8.89 28.51 24.47
C ASP A 156 -7.73 27.98 25.33
N VAL A 157 -6.84 27.17 24.74
CA VAL A 157 -5.83 26.41 25.49
C VAL A 157 -4.42 26.94 25.24
N VAL A 158 -4.10 27.29 23.99
CA VAL A 158 -2.78 27.85 23.64
C VAL A 158 -2.76 29.38 23.81
N HIS A 159 -3.93 30.00 24.01
CA HIS A 159 -4.11 31.45 24.10
C HIS A 159 -3.50 32.18 22.90
N ARG A 160 -3.70 31.61 21.71
CA ARG A 160 -3.28 32.17 20.43
C ARG A 160 -4.52 32.50 19.59
N ASP A 161 -4.52 33.70 19.03
CA ASP A 161 -5.59 34.22 18.19
C ASP A 161 -5.03 34.87 16.91
N GLU A 162 -5.89 35.54 16.13
CA GLU A 162 -5.58 36.22 14.87
C GLU A 162 -4.48 37.28 15.00
N ARG A 163 -4.25 37.81 16.20
CA ARG A 163 -3.21 38.82 16.44
C ARG A 163 -1.81 38.20 16.39
N SER A 164 -1.72 36.87 16.48
CA SER A 164 -0.44 36.17 16.35
C SER A 164 0.06 36.18 14.90
N LYS A 165 1.32 36.54 14.71
CA LYS A 165 2.01 36.45 13.40
C LYS A 165 2.00 35.04 12.80
N PHE A 166 1.76 34.01 13.60
CA PHE A 166 1.70 32.61 13.17
C PHE A 166 0.29 32.16 12.76
N TRP A 167 -0.76 32.93 13.07
CA TRP A 167 -2.15 32.50 12.93
C TRP A 167 -2.52 32.10 11.50
N ALA A 168 -2.21 32.97 10.52
CA ALA A 168 -2.51 32.70 9.12
C ALA A 168 -1.83 31.41 8.60
N GLY A 169 -0.59 31.16 9.03
CA GLY A 169 0.13 29.93 8.67
C GLY A 169 -0.47 28.69 9.32
N LEU A 170 -0.94 28.80 10.56
CA LEU A 170 -1.62 27.72 11.26
C LEU A 170 -2.96 27.36 10.61
N VAL A 171 -3.79 28.37 10.30
CA VAL A 171 -5.06 28.18 9.57
C VAL A 171 -4.82 27.47 8.24
N SER A 172 -3.86 27.96 7.45
CA SER A 172 -3.50 27.33 6.17
C SER A 172 -3.05 25.88 6.33
N ARG A 173 -2.29 25.56 7.39
CA ARG A 173 -1.88 24.18 7.67
C ARG A 173 -3.08 23.30 8.00
N TRP A 174 -3.99 23.76 8.86
CA TRP A 174 -5.13 22.96 9.28
C TRP A 174 -6.08 22.68 8.12
N ASP A 175 -6.28 23.64 7.22
CA ASP A 175 -7.06 23.47 5.99
C ASP A 175 -6.38 22.45 5.06
N LYS A 176 -5.06 22.56 4.86
CA LYS A 176 -4.29 21.58 4.08
C LYS A 176 -4.37 20.18 4.69
N ALA A 177 -4.27 20.05 6.01
CA ALA A 177 -4.40 18.77 6.70
C ALA A 177 -5.80 18.18 6.49
N MET A 178 -6.86 19.00 6.49
CA MET A 178 -8.21 18.53 6.18
C MET A 178 -8.31 18.03 4.73
N THR A 179 -7.81 18.80 3.76
CA THR A 179 -7.78 18.39 2.35
C THR A 179 -6.96 17.12 2.10
N ILE A 180 -5.87 16.92 2.84
CA ILE A 180 -5.09 15.67 2.75
C ILE A 180 -5.84 14.51 3.41
N ALA A 181 -6.50 14.73 4.55
CA ALA A 181 -7.29 13.72 5.24
C ALA A 181 -8.36 13.11 4.31
N GLU A 182 -9.02 13.95 3.52
CA GLU A 182 -10.06 13.55 2.56
C GLU A 182 -9.56 12.62 1.45
N ARG A 183 -8.23 12.51 1.23
CA ARG A 183 -7.63 11.57 0.28
C ARG A 183 -7.52 10.15 0.83
N PHE A 184 -7.64 9.99 2.15
CA PHE A 184 -7.63 8.68 2.79
C PHE A 184 -9.06 8.12 2.89
N PRO A 185 -9.23 6.79 3.01
CA PRO A 185 -10.55 6.19 3.16
C PRO A 185 -11.36 6.83 4.31
N MET A 186 -12.61 7.19 4.00
CA MET A 186 -13.57 7.82 4.92
C MET A 186 -14.46 6.78 5.64
N SER A 187 -14.15 5.50 5.53
CA SER A 187 -14.82 4.41 6.23
C SER A 187 -13.81 3.51 6.93
N SER A 188 -14.26 2.77 7.95
CA SER A 188 -13.42 1.74 8.54
C SER A 188 -13.14 0.67 7.49
N VAL A 189 -11.86 0.38 7.25
CA VAL A 189 -11.49 -0.70 6.35
C VAL A 189 -11.88 -2.03 7.01
N ALA A 190 -12.99 -2.63 6.59
CA ALA A 190 -13.34 -4.00 6.93
C ALA A 190 -12.34 -4.95 6.27
N THR A 191 -11.95 -6.01 6.97
CA THR A 191 -11.04 -7.03 6.46
C THR A 191 -11.75 -7.96 5.47
N SER A 192 -12.21 -7.42 4.33
CA SER A 192 -12.45 -8.19 3.11
C SER A 192 -12.80 -7.20 2.00
N GLU A 193 -12.02 -7.24 0.93
CA GLU A 193 -12.20 -6.59 -0.37
C GLU A 193 -12.39 -5.06 -0.34
N ILE A 194 -11.61 -4.33 -1.14
CA ILE A 194 -12.06 -3.39 -2.17
C ILE A 194 -10.85 -2.58 -2.67
N ALA A 195 -10.91 -2.39 -3.99
CA ALA A 195 -10.09 -1.64 -4.92
C ALA A 195 -9.44 -0.32 -4.44
N PRO A 196 -8.34 0.11 -5.11
CA PRO A 196 -7.63 1.33 -4.76
C PRO A 196 -8.37 2.56 -5.30
N ALA A 197 -8.71 3.49 -4.42
CA ALA A 197 -9.20 4.81 -4.78
C ALA A 197 -8.04 5.82 -4.81
N ALA A 198 -7.80 6.30 -6.03
CA ALA A 198 -7.29 7.60 -6.49
C ALA A 198 -6.34 8.44 -5.61
N SER A 199 -5.09 8.52 -6.08
CA SER A 199 -4.42 9.80 -6.31
C SER A 199 -3.89 9.81 -7.76
N SER A 200 -3.92 10.98 -8.41
CA SER A 200 -3.85 11.29 -9.85
C SER A 200 -2.94 10.41 -10.77
N PRO A 201 -3.25 10.32 -12.07
CA PRO A 201 -3.24 9.09 -12.83
C PRO A 201 -1.82 8.51 -12.99
N ILE A 202 -1.61 7.35 -12.39
CA ILE A 202 -0.87 6.31 -13.09
C ILE A 202 -1.77 5.95 -14.27
N VAL A 203 -1.32 6.19 -15.50
CA VAL A 203 -2.11 5.99 -16.71
C VAL A 203 -2.56 4.52 -16.77
N ALA A 204 -3.76 4.23 -16.29
CA ALA A 204 -4.50 3.06 -16.69
C ALA A 204 -5.01 3.35 -18.09
N VAL A 205 -4.22 2.97 -19.10
CA VAL A 205 -4.66 3.01 -20.49
C VAL A 205 -5.91 2.13 -20.59
N ALA A 206 -7.02 2.70 -21.05
CA ALA A 206 -8.25 1.95 -21.28
C ALA A 206 -8.01 0.82 -22.30
N PRO A 207 -8.69 -0.34 -22.17
CA PRO A 207 -8.51 -1.48 -23.08
C PRO A 207 -8.82 -1.17 -24.57
N GLY A 208 -9.38 0.02 -24.88
CA GLY A 208 -9.58 0.52 -26.24
C GLY A 208 -8.39 1.26 -26.87
N SER A 209 -7.27 1.44 -26.15
CA SER A 209 -6.05 2.05 -26.71
C SER A 209 -4.97 1.00 -27.01
N LEU A 210 -5.39 -0.24 -27.25
CA LEU A 210 -4.58 -1.19 -28.00
C LEU A 210 -4.29 -0.54 -29.36
N ILE A 211 -3.07 -0.01 -29.54
CA ILE A 211 -2.53 0.15 -30.87
C ILE A 211 -2.68 -1.25 -31.49
N PRO A 212 -3.43 -1.40 -32.60
CA PRO A 212 -3.61 -2.70 -33.22
C PRO A 212 -2.24 -3.34 -33.45
N PRO A 213 -2.12 -4.68 -33.35
CA PRO A 213 -0.85 -5.34 -33.58
C PRO A 213 -0.26 -4.81 -34.88
N ALA A 214 0.95 -4.26 -34.80
CA ALA A 214 1.68 -3.83 -35.98
C ALA A 214 1.71 -5.03 -36.92
N THR A 215 1.34 -4.81 -38.18
CA THR A 215 1.52 -5.84 -39.20
C THR A 215 2.99 -6.32 -39.18
N PRO A 216 3.29 -7.58 -39.57
CA PRO A 216 4.68 -8.06 -39.62
C PRO A 216 5.63 -7.08 -40.32
N ASP A 217 5.16 -6.37 -41.34
CA ASP A 217 5.90 -5.33 -42.06
C ASP A 217 6.14 -4.04 -41.25
N GLN A 218 5.15 -3.59 -40.46
CA GLN A 218 5.31 -2.43 -39.57
C GLN A 218 6.23 -2.74 -38.37
N ALA A 219 6.14 -3.97 -37.83
CA ALA A 219 7.06 -4.45 -36.81
C ALA A 219 8.50 -4.53 -37.36
N ALA A 220 8.66 -5.00 -38.60
CA ALA A 220 9.96 -5.05 -39.27
C ALA A 220 10.54 -3.67 -39.65
N MET A 221 9.70 -2.66 -39.95
CA MET A 221 10.14 -1.30 -40.29
C MET A 221 10.62 -0.50 -39.05
N LEU A 222 9.92 -0.59 -37.92
CA LEU A 222 10.34 0.05 -36.65
C LEU A 222 11.69 -0.47 -36.16
N VAL A 223 12.01 -1.74 -36.46
CA VAL A 223 13.26 -2.43 -36.12
C VAL A 223 14.47 -1.96 -36.93
N ARG A 224 14.28 -1.42 -38.16
CA ARG A 224 15.38 -1.05 -39.06
C ARG A 224 15.86 0.39 -38.92
N GLY A 225 15.04 1.31 -38.39
CA GLY A 225 15.33 2.74 -38.38
C GLY A 225 16.00 3.30 -37.12
N ALA A 226 15.78 2.69 -35.96
CA ALA A 226 16.32 3.20 -34.70
C ALA A 226 17.26 2.16 -34.08
N ASN A 227 18.57 2.42 -34.15
CA ASN A 227 19.56 1.58 -33.44
C ASN A 227 19.20 1.43 -31.97
N PHE A 228 18.51 2.40 -31.36
CA PHE A 228 18.08 2.39 -29.97
C PHE A 228 16.57 2.71 -29.90
N PRO A 229 15.72 1.82 -29.34
CA PRO A 229 14.28 2.04 -29.34
C PRO A 229 13.91 3.25 -28.47
N PRO A 230 12.89 4.04 -28.85
CA PRO A 230 12.44 5.17 -28.03
C PRO A 230 11.91 4.68 -26.67
N PRO A 231 12.03 5.49 -25.60
CA PRO A 231 11.39 5.19 -24.33
C PRO A 231 9.86 5.25 -24.45
N PRO A 232 9.12 4.56 -23.57
CA PRO A 232 7.68 4.74 -23.46
C PRO A 232 7.34 6.14 -22.93
N ASP A 233 6.06 6.52 -23.02
CA ASP A 233 5.52 7.78 -22.50
C ASP A 233 5.25 7.76 -20.97
N PHE A 234 5.53 6.63 -20.31
CA PHE A 234 5.46 6.47 -18.87
C PHE A 234 6.85 6.31 -18.23
N PRO A 235 7.06 6.83 -17.00
CA PRO A 235 8.34 6.72 -16.30
C PRO A 235 8.52 5.34 -15.62
N PRO A 236 9.77 4.95 -15.29
CA PRO A 236 10.03 3.76 -14.47
C PRO A 236 9.64 3.93 -13.00
N LEU A 237 9.56 2.83 -12.26
CA LEU A 237 9.35 2.86 -10.80
C LEU A 237 10.71 2.86 -10.11
N VAL A 238 11.09 4.01 -9.55
CA VAL A 238 12.44 4.23 -9.02
C VAL A 238 12.50 4.20 -7.48
N THR A 239 11.43 4.58 -6.79
CA THR A 239 11.37 4.62 -5.31
C THR A 239 10.60 3.44 -4.71
N ASN A 240 10.86 3.13 -3.43
CA ASN A 240 10.06 2.14 -2.71
C ASN A 240 8.58 2.53 -2.68
N ARG A 241 8.26 3.81 -2.40
CA ARG A 241 6.88 4.31 -2.36
C ARG A 241 6.11 4.00 -3.64
N GLN A 242 6.73 4.21 -4.81
CA GLN A 242 6.11 3.92 -6.10
C GLN A 242 5.81 2.42 -6.29
N ARG A 243 6.74 1.55 -5.89
CA ARG A 243 6.56 0.09 -6.00
C ARG A 243 5.53 -0.43 -5.00
N GLU A 244 5.62 0.03 -3.76
CA GLU A 244 4.67 -0.33 -2.69
C GLU A 244 3.25 0.13 -3.04
N ALA A 245 3.08 1.30 -3.67
CA ALA A 245 1.77 1.77 -4.12
C ALA A 245 1.11 0.85 -5.18
N LEU A 246 1.89 0.09 -5.95
CA LEU A 246 1.36 -0.83 -6.98
C LEU A 246 1.29 -2.28 -6.52
N PHE A 247 2.25 -2.72 -5.71
CA PHE A 247 2.46 -4.12 -5.35
C PHE A 247 2.22 -4.40 -3.85
N GLY A 248 1.89 -3.37 -3.07
CA GLY A 248 1.76 -3.44 -1.62
C GLY A 248 3.11 -3.42 -0.91
N GLY A 249 3.14 -2.80 0.28
CA GLY A 249 4.34 -2.79 1.13
C GLY A 249 4.52 -4.05 1.98
N TYR A 250 5.77 -4.31 2.37
CA TYR A 250 6.12 -5.40 3.29
C TYR A 250 7.30 -5.03 4.19
N ASP A 251 7.31 -5.61 5.38
CA ASP A 251 8.43 -5.49 6.29
C ASP A 251 9.52 -6.52 5.93
N TYR A 252 10.77 -6.18 6.19
CA TYR A 252 11.91 -7.03 5.85
C TYR A 252 13.08 -6.81 6.81
N LEU A 253 13.95 -7.81 6.90
CA LEU A 253 15.26 -7.69 7.55
C LEU A 253 16.37 -7.76 6.51
N ARG A 254 17.47 -7.03 6.74
CA ARG A 254 18.69 -7.22 5.95
C ARG A 254 19.22 -8.63 6.22
N ALA A 255 19.47 -9.38 5.16
CA ALA A 255 19.99 -10.74 5.24
C ALA A 255 21.04 -10.99 4.15
N PRO A 256 22.19 -10.28 4.18
CA PRO A 256 23.23 -10.40 3.16
C PRO A 256 23.68 -11.86 2.97
N GLN A 257 23.87 -12.28 1.73
CA GLN A 257 24.34 -13.62 1.37
C GLN A 257 25.64 -13.54 0.55
N PRO A 258 26.48 -14.59 0.54
CA PRO A 258 27.59 -14.68 -0.41
C PRO A 258 27.11 -14.46 -1.85
N GLY A 259 27.71 -13.52 -2.58
CA GLY A 259 27.30 -13.15 -3.94
C GLY A 259 26.06 -12.24 -4.05
N ASN A 260 25.35 -11.97 -2.94
CA ASN A 260 24.22 -11.04 -2.90
C ASN A 260 24.22 -10.25 -1.57
N PRO A 261 25.13 -9.25 -1.42
CA PRO A 261 25.20 -8.44 -0.22
C PRO A 261 23.96 -7.57 0.00
N GLU A 262 23.13 -7.38 -1.04
CA GLU A 262 21.86 -6.68 -0.99
C GLU A 262 20.67 -7.54 -0.55
N ALA A 263 20.88 -8.83 -0.30
CA ALA A 263 19.80 -9.74 0.08
C ALA A 263 19.04 -9.29 1.34
N ILE A 264 17.73 -9.50 1.31
CA ILE A 264 16.82 -9.27 2.43
C ILE A 264 16.00 -10.53 2.71
N ARG A 265 15.43 -10.61 3.90
CA ARG A 265 14.39 -11.57 4.26
C ARG A 265 13.08 -10.82 4.43
N ILE A 266 12.11 -11.09 3.55
CA ILE A 266 10.74 -10.59 3.69
C ILE A 266 10.09 -11.23 4.93
N LEU A 267 9.37 -10.43 5.70
CA LEU A 267 8.65 -10.87 6.90
C LEU A 267 7.16 -11.04 6.60
N GLY A 268 6.50 -11.91 7.38
CA GLY A 268 5.07 -12.16 7.26
C GLY A 268 4.72 -12.95 6.00
N SER A 269 3.52 -12.73 5.48
CA SER A 269 2.96 -13.51 4.37
C SER A 269 3.06 -12.85 3.00
N TRP A 270 3.62 -11.65 2.90
CA TRP A 270 3.55 -10.86 1.66
C TRP A 270 4.09 -11.61 0.44
N GLU A 271 5.24 -12.30 0.56
CA GLU A 271 5.81 -13.07 -0.55
C GLU A 271 4.87 -14.22 -0.97
N ARG A 272 4.35 -14.98 0.01
CA ARG A 272 3.42 -16.09 -0.25
C ARG A 272 2.14 -15.60 -0.91
N ASP A 273 1.61 -14.46 -0.46
CA ASP A 273 0.31 -13.96 -0.87
C ASP A 273 0.36 -13.24 -2.23
N ASN A 274 1.54 -12.78 -2.66
CA ASN A 274 1.67 -11.92 -3.84
C ASN A 274 2.60 -12.46 -4.91
N ILE A 275 3.54 -13.35 -4.60
CA ILE A 275 4.46 -13.94 -5.58
C ILE A 275 3.98 -15.32 -5.97
N VAL A 276 3.62 -15.47 -7.24
CA VAL A 276 3.10 -16.71 -7.82
C VAL A 276 4.03 -17.22 -8.91
N ASP A 277 3.99 -18.52 -9.17
CA ASP A 277 4.63 -19.13 -10.33
C ASP A 277 3.77 -18.88 -11.58
N VAL A 278 4.23 -17.98 -12.44
CA VAL A 278 3.54 -17.66 -13.71
C VAL A 278 4.06 -18.61 -14.79
N PRO A 279 3.23 -19.48 -15.38
CA PRO A 279 3.68 -20.36 -16.46
C PRO A 279 4.01 -19.56 -17.72
N ILE A 280 5.21 -19.77 -18.27
CA ILE A 280 5.70 -19.12 -19.49
C ILE A 280 6.26 -20.21 -20.42
N PRO A 281 5.41 -20.90 -21.21
CA PRO A 281 5.86 -21.99 -22.09
C PRO A 281 6.88 -21.54 -23.14
N GLN A 282 6.91 -20.24 -23.47
CA GLN A 282 7.86 -19.63 -24.39
C GLN A 282 9.32 -19.73 -23.91
N LEU A 283 9.57 -19.85 -22.60
CA LEU A 283 10.93 -20.06 -22.07
C LEU A 283 11.55 -21.35 -22.60
N ALA A 284 10.79 -22.45 -22.61
CA ALA A 284 11.25 -23.72 -23.14
C ALA A 284 11.45 -23.68 -24.66
N ARG A 285 10.65 -22.89 -25.38
CA ARG A 285 10.80 -22.67 -26.83
C ARG A 285 12.05 -21.86 -27.16
N ALA A 286 12.38 -20.85 -26.36
CA ALA A 286 13.55 -20.00 -26.55
C ALA A 286 14.87 -20.67 -26.10
N LEU A 287 14.85 -21.31 -24.92
CA LEU A 287 16.07 -21.75 -24.21
C LEU A 287 16.21 -23.28 -24.14
N GLY A 288 15.24 -24.03 -24.67
CA GLY A 288 15.22 -25.49 -24.67
C GLY A 288 14.63 -26.10 -23.39
N PRO A 289 14.64 -27.44 -23.28
CA PRO A 289 13.87 -28.18 -22.26
C PRO A 289 14.37 -28.01 -20.82
N LYS A 290 15.55 -27.40 -20.63
CA LYS A 290 16.11 -27.11 -19.29
C LYS A 290 15.73 -25.72 -18.78
N ALA A 291 15.00 -24.93 -19.57
CA ALA A 291 14.51 -23.64 -19.14
C ALA A 291 13.54 -23.78 -17.96
N PRO A 292 13.43 -22.77 -17.08
CA PRO A 292 12.37 -22.72 -16.09
C PRO A 292 10.98 -22.85 -16.75
N SER A 293 10.08 -23.62 -16.14
CA SER A 293 8.70 -23.75 -16.60
C SER A 293 7.81 -22.56 -16.21
N SER A 294 8.23 -21.81 -15.19
CA SER A 294 7.54 -20.63 -14.68
C SER A 294 8.53 -19.53 -14.29
N ILE A 295 7.99 -18.31 -14.17
CA ILE A 295 8.68 -17.17 -13.57
C ILE A 295 7.95 -16.83 -12.27
N ARG A 296 8.67 -16.79 -11.14
CA ARG A 296 8.14 -16.23 -9.89
C ARG A 296 7.94 -14.72 -10.08
N PHE A 297 6.69 -14.27 -10.07
CA PHE A 297 6.30 -12.90 -10.38
C PHE A 297 5.09 -12.45 -9.56
N HIS A 298 4.86 -11.14 -9.50
CA HIS A 298 3.74 -10.58 -8.75
C HIS A 298 2.40 -10.97 -9.39
N ARG A 299 1.45 -11.47 -8.60
CA ARG A 299 0.14 -11.97 -9.06
C ARG A 299 -0.64 -10.95 -9.88
N LEU A 300 -0.57 -9.66 -9.50
CA LEU A 300 -1.25 -8.58 -10.22
C LEU A 300 -0.70 -8.37 -11.64
N ALA A 301 0.55 -8.77 -11.89
CA ALA A 301 1.22 -8.63 -13.17
C ALA A 301 1.36 -9.98 -13.92
N ALA A 302 0.78 -11.08 -13.41
CA ALA A 302 0.92 -12.40 -14.02
C ALA A 302 0.40 -12.43 -15.47
N GLY A 303 -0.82 -11.94 -15.70
CA GLY A 303 -1.41 -11.93 -17.05
C GLY A 303 -0.68 -11.00 -18.02
N GLN A 304 -0.13 -9.87 -17.57
CA GLN A 304 0.65 -8.98 -18.45
C GLN A 304 2.04 -9.55 -18.76
N LEU A 305 2.63 -10.32 -17.83
CA LEU A 305 3.84 -11.05 -18.13
C LEU A 305 3.57 -12.11 -19.21
N GLN A 306 2.50 -12.89 -19.08
CA GLN A 306 2.13 -13.90 -20.09
C GLN A 306 1.95 -13.27 -21.48
N ARG A 307 1.16 -12.20 -21.57
CA ARG A 307 0.94 -11.47 -22.83
C ARG A 307 2.21 -10.92 -23.44
N LEU A 308 3.15 -10.42 -22.63
CA LEU A 308 4.44 -9.96 -23.17
C LEU A 308 5.21 -11.08 -23.87
N TRP A 309 5.28 -12.26 -23.26
CA TRP A 309 5.98 -13.41 -23.85
C TRP A 309 5.22 -13.96 -25.08
N GLU A 310 3.89 -13.96 -25.05
CA GLU A 310 3.05 -14.28 -26.20
C GLU A 310 3.25 -13.29 -27.36
N ASP A 311 3.34 -11.99 -27.08
CA ASP A 311 3.60 -10.95 -28.07
C ASP A 311 4.99 -11.11 -28.71
N TRP A 312 6.01 -11.45 -27.91
CA TRP A 312 7.34 -11.75 -28.44
C TRP A 312 7.33 -13.01 -29.31
N GLU A 313 6.56 -14.01 -28.95
CA GLU A 313 6.38 -15.21 -29.76
C GLU A 313 5.65 -14.93 -31.07
N ALA A 314 4.52 -14.23 -31.01
CA ALA A 314 3.74 -13.86 -32.18
C ALA A 314 4.55 -12.97 -33.15
N ALA A 315 5.47 -12.16 -32.62
CA ALA A 315 6.40 -11.35 -33.41
C ALA A 315 7.62 -12.14 -33.93
N GLY A 316 7.77 -13.43 -33.58
CA GLY A 316 8.91 -14.26 -33.98
C GLY A 316 10.24 -13.86 -33.32
N LEU A 317 10.19 -13.26 -32.13
CA LEU A 317 11.35 -12.66 -31.45
C LEU A 317 11.95 -13.54 -30.33
N LEU A 318 11.44 -14.75 -30.11
CA LEU A 318 11.97 -15.64 -29.07
C LEU A 318 13.45 -16.00 -29.28
N ASP A 319 13.93 -15.96 -30.54
CA ASP A 319 15.35 -16.17 -30.89
C ASP A 319 16.30 -15.10 -30.32
N ARG A 320 15.76 -13.96 -29.86
CA ARG A 320 16.51 -12.91 -29.17
C ARG A 320 16.79 -13.25 -27.71
N ILE A 321 16.10 -14.23 -27.14
CA ILE A 321 16.22 -14.61 -25.73
C ILE A 321 17.20 -15.77 -25.62
N LEU A 322 18.39 -15.48 -25.10
CA LEU A 322 19.54 -16.40 -25.02
C LEU A 322 19.78 -16.89 -23.59
N SER A 323 19.30 -16.17 -22.59
CA SER A 323 19.29 -16.59 -21.19
C SER A 323 18.10 -15.96 -20.45
N PHE A 324 17.67 -16.63 -19.39
CA PHE A 324 16.79 -16.08 -18.37
C PHE A 324 17.56 -15.99 -17.07
N ASP A 325 17.77 -14.76 -16.58
CA ASP A 325 18.76 -14.45 -15.55
C ASP A 325 18.12 -14.07 -14.20
N GLY A 326 16.78 -14.06 -14.13
CA GLY A 326 16.05 -14.03 -12.86
C GLY A 326 14.70 -13.30 -12.94
N GLY A 327 13.79 -13.67 -12.04
CA GLY A 327 12.50 -12.99 -11.81
C GLY A 327 12.48 -12.38 -10.41
N PHE A 328 11.59 -12.86 -9.54
CA PHE A 328 11.57 -12.44 -8.13
C PHE A 328 12.89 -12.72 -7.39
N VAL A 329 13.48 -11.68 -6.79
CA VAL A 329 14.66 -11.76 -5.90
C VAL A 329 14.51 -10.74 -4.77
N ALA A 330 14.36 -11.21 -3.54
CA ALA A 330 14.28 -10.36 -2.35
C ALA A 330 15.63 -9.67 -2.06
N ARG A 331 15.83 -8.48 -2.61
CA ARG A 331 17.06 -7.68 -2.44
C ARG A 331 16.85 -6.18 -2.58
N PHE A 332 17.82 -5.40 -2.09
CA PHE A 332 17.99 -4.02 -2.53
C PHE A 332 18.50 -3.95 -3.98
N VAL A 333 18.32 -2.78 -4.61
CA VAL A 333 19.04 -2.42 -5.85
C VAL A 333 20.54 -2.58 -5.63
N ARG A 334 21.29 -3.03 -6.65
CA ARG A 334 22.75 -3.24 -6.55
C ARG A 334 23.46 -2.00 -6.02
N GLY A 335 24.26 -2.16 -4.97
CA GLY A 335 24.96 -1.08 -4.29
C GLY A 335 24.07 -0.19 -3.40
N SER A 336 22.75 -0.38 -3.41
CA SER A 336 21.84 0.31 -2.51
C SER A 336 21.76 -0.40 -1.16
N ARG A 337 21.57 0.40 -0.12
CA ARG A 337 21.31 -0.12 1.23
C ARG A 337 19.88 0.07 1.70
N SER A 338 19.07 0.71 0.87
CA SER A 338 17.86 1.37 1.34
C SER A 338 16.72 1.33 0.29
N VAL A 339 17.03 1.16 -0.99
CA VAL A 339 16.05 1.07 -2.09
C VAL A 339 15.88 -0.39 -2.51
N LEU A 340 14.68 -0.90 -2.40
CA LEU A 340 14.30 -2.24 -2.84
C LEU A 340 14.31 -2.31 -4.37
N SER A 341 14.79 -3.43 -4.91
CA SER A 341 14.77 -3.65 -6.36
C SER A 341 13.35 -3.96 -6.84
N ASN A 342 13.03 -3.67 -8.11
CA ASN A 342 11.79 -4.16 -8.74
C ASN A 342 11.70 -5.70 -8.70
N HIS A 343 12.83 -6.42 -8.74
CA HIS A 343 12.86 -7.87 -8.49
C HIS A 343 12.31 -8.25 -7.10
N ALA A 344 12.49 -7.40 -6.09
CA ALA A 344 12.01 -7.69 -4.73
C ALA A 344 10.49 -7.57 -4.60
N PHE A 345 9.83 -6.88 -5.53
CA PHE A 345 8.37 -6.84 -5.64
C PHE A 345 7.82 -7.88 -6.61
N GLY A 346 8.68 -8.71 -7.21
CA GLY A 346 8.28 -9.63 -8.28
C GLY A 346 7.75 -8.90 -9.51
N SER A 347 8.19 -7.66 -9.73
CA SER A 347 7.73 -6.82 -10.83
C SER A 347 8.77 -6.65 -11.93
N ALA A 348 9.87 -7.42 -11.90
CA ALA A 348 10.90 -7.36 -12.92
C ALA A 348 11.51 -8.73 -13.22
N PHE A 349 12.09 -8.83 -14.41
CA PHE A 349 12.87 -9.97 -14.84
C PHE A 349 14.07 -9.53 -15.68
N ASP A 350 15.10 -10.37 -15.67
CA ASP A 350 16.35 -10.16 -16.42
C ASP A 350 16.53 -11.24 -17.49
N ILE A 351 16.96 -10.84 -18.68
CA ILE A 351 17.34 -11.72 -19.79
C ILE A 351 18.64 -11.25 -20.44
N ASN A 352 19.41 -12.18 -21.00
CA ASN A 352 20.67 -11.89 -21.69
C ASN A 352 21.69 -11.09 -20.85
N GLU A 353 21.79 -11.31 -19.52
CA GLU A 353 22.71 -10.60 -18.61
C GLU A 353 24.15 -10.61 -19.14
N SER A 354 24.65 -11.78 -19.55
CA SER A 354 26.03 -11.94 -20.04
C SER A 354 26.36 -11.07 -21.26
N PHE A 355 25.35 -10.64 -22.03
CA PHE A 355 25.48 -9.75 -23.19
C PHE A 355 25.12 -8.29 -22.87
N ASN A 356 24.45 -8.04 -21.75
CA ASN A 356 23.96 -6.73 -21.35
C ASN A 356 24.32 -6.42 -19.88
N PRO A 357 25.62 -6.46 -19.52
CA PRO A 357 26.04 -6.31 -18.12
C PRO A 357 25.65 -4.95 -17.54
N PHE A 358 25.26 -4.98 -16.26
CA PHE A 358 24.84 -3.81 -15.50
C PHE A 358 25.84 -2.63 -15.61
N GLY A 359 25.33 -1.44 -15.89
CA GLY A 359 26.10 -0.20 -16.04
C GLY A 359 26.76 -0.02 -17.42
N GLN A 360 26.68 -1.00 -18.32
CA GLN A 360 27.24 -0.89 -19.67
C GLN A 360 26.19 -0.57 -20.72
N ARG A 361 26.64 -0.09 -21.89
CA ARG A 361 25.76 0.16 -23.03
C ARG A 361 25.14 -1.18 -23.49
N PRO A 362 23.80 -1.30 -23.55
CA PRO A 362 23.15 -2.54 -24.01
C PRO A 362 23.57 -2.91 -25.43
N ALA A 363 23.55 -4.20 -25.77
CA ALA A 363 23.94 -4.67 -27.11
C ALA A 363 23.10 -4.03 -28.22
N SER A 364 23.76 -3.57 -29.29
CA SER A 364 23.11 -2.95 -30.47
C SER A 364 22.38 -3.97 -31.34
N ASN A 365 21.41 -3.53 -32.14
CA ASN A 365 20.69 -4.38 -33.09
C ASN A 365 21.65 -5.16 -33.99
N GLY A 366 21.33 -6.43 -34.26
CA GLY A 366 22.17 -7.35 -35.03
C GLY A 366 23.39 -7.90 -34.25
N ARG A 367 23.66 -7.44 -33.02
CA ARG A 367 24.65 -8.08 -32.14
C ARG A 367 23.98 -9.16 -31.30
N LYS A 368 24.70 -10.25 -31.06
CA LYS A 368 24.27 -11.35 -30.18
C LYS A 368 23.86 -10.81 -28.81
N GLY A 369 22.68 -11.24 -28.34
CA GLY A 369 22.13 -10.85 -27.05
C GLY A 369 21.44 -9.48 -27.01
N SER A 370 21.27 -8.80 -28.15
CA SER A 370 20.48 -7.58 -28.18
C SER A 370 19.00 -7.86 -27.88
N VAL A 371 18.45 -7.09 -26.93
CA VAL A 371 17.04 -7.13 -26.55
C VAL A 371 16.25 -5.96 -27.12
N ARG A 372 16.86 -5.10 -27.92
CA ARG A 372 16.26 -3.84 -28.38
C ARG A 372 15.00 -4.04 -29.23
N ASP A 373 14.95 -5.13 -30.00
CA ASP A 373 13.76 -5.51 -30.78
C ASP A 373 12.59 -5.96 -29.89
N LEU A 374 12.86 -6.38 -28.65
CA LEU A 374 11.87 -6.81 -27.67
C LEU A 374 11.18 -5.61 -26.99
N VAL A 375 11.87 -4.47 -26.92
CA VAL A 375 11.46 -3.28 -26.13
C VAL A 375 10.12 -2.69 -26.58
N PRO A 376 9.80 -2.54 -27.87
CA PRO A 376 8.51 -1.98 -28.27
C PRO A 376 7.31 -2.80 -27.76
N ALA A 377 7.40 -4.13 -27.77
CA ALA A 377 6.36 -5.01 -27.24
C ALA A 377 6.29 -4.96 -25.70
N ALA A 378 7.45 -4.86 -25.04
CA ALA A 378 7.53 -4.65 -23.59
C ALA A 378 6.79 -3.36 -23.17
N ASN A 379 7.10 -2.25 -23.85
CA ASN A 379 6.47 -0.96 -23.60
C ASN A 379 4.94 -1.02 -23.77
N ARG A 380 4.44 -1.68 -24.83
CA ARG A 380 2.98 -1.87 -25.03
C ARG A 380 2.30 -2.66 -23.91
N ASN A 381 3.03 -3.57 -23.26
CA ASN A 381 2.55 -4.37 -22.14
C ASN A 381 2.77 -3.71 -20.77
N GLY A 382 3.15 -2.43 -20.73
CA GLY A 382 3.36 -1.67 -19.48
C GLY A 382 4.72 -1.92 -18.81
N PHE A 383 5.66 -2.55 -19.51
CA PHE A 383 7.03 -2.73 -19.03
C PHE A 383 7.92 -1.57 -19.46
N TYR A 384 8.83 -1.17 -18.58
CA TYR A 384 9.91 -0.25 -18.85
C TYR A 384 11.23 -1.03 -18.97
N TRP A 385 12.05 -0.68 -19.96
CA TRP A 385 13.34 -1.33 -20.18
C TRP A 385 14.48 -0.56 -19.48
N GLY A 386 15.30 -1.25 -18.69
CA GLY A 386 16.41 -0.65 -17.95
C GLY A 386 17.50 -0.02 -18.84
N GLY A 387 17.55 -0.36 -20.13
CA GLY A 387 18.38 0.35 -21.11
C GLY A 387 18.00 1.83 -21.23
N HIS A 388 16.77 2.22 -20.91
CA HIS A 388 16.32 3.61 -20.94
C HIS A 388 16.72 4.42 -19.70
N TYR A 389 17.28 3.82 -18.64
CA TYR A 389 17.71 4.58 -17.46
C TYR A 389 18.80 5.62 -17.79
N GLN A 390 18.71 6.80 -17.19
CA GLN A 390 19.62 7.92 -17.50
C GLN A 390 21.00 7.76 -16.87
N SER A 391 21.09 7.22 -15.65
CA SER A 391 22.34 7.13 -14.89
C SER A 391 23.14 5.87 -15.20
N ARG A 392 22.63 4.70 -14.83
CA ARG A 392 23.24 3.39 -15.06
C ARG A 392 22.33 2.56 -15.93
N LYS A 393 22.82 2.23 -17.11
CA LYS A 393 22.12 1.39 -18.07
C LYS A 393 22.00 -0.03 -17.54
N ASP A 394 20.82 -0.61 -17.69
CA ASP A 394 20.56 -1.99 -17.28
C ASP A 394 19.88 -2.74 -18.42
N GLY A 395 20.68 -3.19 -19.39
CA GLY A 395 20.17 -3.69 -20.68
C GLY A 395 19.45 -5.03 -20.58
N MET A 396 19.71 -5.82 -19.54
CA MET A 396 19.05 -7.10 -19.30
C MET A 396 17.66 -6.94 -18.68
N HIS A 397 17.38 -5.77 -18.08
CA HIS A 397 16.30 -5.58 -17.14
C HIS A 397 15.00 -5.08 -17.78
N PHE A 398 13.90 -5.77 -17.48
CA PHE A 398 12.54 -5.34 -17.79
C PHE A 398 11.71 -5.30 -16.52
N GLU A 399 11.06 -4.17 -16.25
CA GLU A 399 10.23 -3.98 -15.06
C GLU A 399 8.84 -3.51 -15.42
N VAL A 400 7.84 -3.87 -14.62
CA VAL A 400 6.51 -3.30 -14.71
C VAL A 400 6.57 -1.86 -14.23
N ALA A 401 6.24 -0.92 -15.11
CA ALA A 401 6.08 0.49 -14.76
C ALA A 401 4.60 0.88 -14.65
N VAL A 402 3.74 0.21 -15.42
CA VAL A 402 2.29 0.41 -15.42
C VAL A 402 1.60 -0.93 -15.28
N LEU A 403 0.70 -1.06 -14.29
CA LEU A 403 -0.17 -2.23 -14.16
C LEU A 403 -1.32 -2.14 -15.16
N GLN A 404 -1.43 -3.14 -16.02
CA GLN A 404 -2.57 -3.24 -16.94
C GLN A 404 -3.76 -3.91 -16.23
N ARG A 405 -4.81 -3.12 -15.96
CA ARG A 405 -6.07 -3.68 -15.47
C ARG A 405 -6.86 -4.23 -16.66
N HIS A 406 -7.00 -5.55 -16.70
CA HIS A 406 -7.94 -6.19 -17.62
C HIS A 406 -9.28 -6.35 -16.90
N ALA A 407 -10.37 -6.01 -17.59
CA ALA A 407 -11.69 -6.48 -17.20
C ALA A 407 -11.64 -8.01 -17.18
N ALA A 408 -12.17 -8.63 -16.14
CA ALA A 408 -12.38 -10.07 -16.16
C ALA A 408 -13.18 -10.43 -17.43
N PRO A 409 -12.92 -11.58 -18.08
CA PRO A 409 -13.83 -12.05 -19.11
C PRO A 409 -15.22 -12.14 -18.48
N GLU A 410 -16.19 -11.45 -19.08
CA GLU A 410 -17.58 -11.55 -18.69
C GLU A 410 -17.95 -13.03 -18.77
N ILE A 411 -18.07 -13.68 -17.61
CA ILE A 411 -18.58 -15.05 -17.54
C ILE A 411 -20.05 -14.91 -17.93
N THR A 412 -20.36 -15.15 -19.21
CA THR A 412 -21.72 -15.36 -19.64
C THR A 412 -22.20 -16.64 -18.96
N LEU A 413 -22.93 -16.48 -17.86
CA LEU A 413 -23.62 -17.60 -17.25
C LEU A 413 -24.58 -18.20 -18.30
N PRO A 414 -24.64 -19.53 -18.46
CA PRO A 414 -25.61 -20.15 -19.34
C PRO A 414 -27.04 -19.72 -18.93
N PRO A 415 -27.95 -19.51 -19.89
CA PRO A 415 -29.28 -18.92 -19.65
C PRO A 415 -30.19 -19.78 -18.75
N GLU A 416 -29.76 -20.96 -18.32
CA GLU A 416 -30.55 -21.89 -17.50
C GLU A 416 -30.57 -21.55 -16.00
N LEU A 417 -29.81 -20.55 -15.54
CA LEU A 417 -29.81 -20.11 -14.12
C LEU A 417 -30.53 -18.77 -13.88
N VAL A 418 -31.16 -18.18 -14.89
CA VAL A 418 -31.96 -16.95 -14.78
C VAL A 418 -33.45 -17.27 -15.00
N SER A 419 -34.03 -18.11 -14.15
CA SER A 419 -35.49 -18.26 -14.04
C SER A 419 -35.90 -18.89 -12.72
N SER A 420 -36.00 -18.10 -11.65
CA SER A 420 -36.97 -18.35 -10.56
C SER A 420 -37.12 -17.16 -9.59
N ALA A 421 -37.03 -15.92 -10.08
CA ALA A 421 -37.25 -14.72 -9.27
C ALA A 421 -38.30 -13.78 -9.88
N ALA A 422 -39.35 -14.35 -10.46
CA ALA A 422 -40.52 -13.62 -10.92
C ALA A 422 -41.80 -14.35 -10.46
N ASP A 423 -41.98 -14.45 -9.14
CA ASP A 423 -43.33 -14.41 -8.58
C ASP A 423 -43.28 -14.15 -7.06
N ARG A 424 -43.47 -12.89 -6.66
CA ARG A 424 -44.01 -12.55 -5.35
C ARG A 424 -44.90 -11.31 -5.48
N PRO A 425 -46.11 -11.33 -4.90
CA PRO A 425 -47.09 -10.27 -5.09
C PRO A 425 -46.79 -9.06 -4.19
N THR A 426 -47.08 -7.88 -4.71
CA THR A 426 -47.08 -6.60 -3.98
C THR A 426 -48.21 -6.53 -2.95
N PRO A 427 -48.01 -5.94 -1.76
CA PRO A 427 -49.09 -5.70 -0.81
C PRO A 427 -49.75 -4.35 -1.10
N HIS A 428 -51.09 -4.30 -1.19
CA HIS A 428 -51.93 -3.33 -0.50
C HIS A 428 -53.43 -3.62 -0.74
N ASP A 429 -54.19 -3.44 0.34
CA ASP A 429 -55.63 -3.22 0.45
C ASP A 429 -56.60 -4.40 0.23
N SER A 430 -56.92 -5.09 1.33
CA SER A 430 -58.28 -5.02 1.91
C SER A 430 -58.36 -5.76 3.24
N ALA A 431 -59.02 -5.10 4.19
CA ALA A 431 -59.33 -5.60 5.51
C ALA A 431 -60.40 -6.70 5.44
N ALA A 432 -60.18 -7.80 6.17
CA ALA A 432 -61.17 -8.47 7.03
C ALA A 432 -60.63 -9.77 7.60
N ALA A 433 -61.16 -10.12 8.78
CA ALA A 433 -61.18 -11.44 9.42
C ALA A 433 -60.00 -11.80 10.33
N VAL A 434 -60.30 -11.56 11.61
CA VAL A 434 -59.72 -12.09 12.83
C VAL A 434 -60.02 -13.60 12.95
N ALA A 435 -59.13 -14.30 13.66
CA ALA A 435 -59.32 -15.53 14.43
C ALA A 435 -58.95 -16.89 13.81
N GLU A 436 -58.43 -17.73 14.72
CA GLU A 436 -58.12 -19.18 14.70
C GLU A 436 -56.67 -19.55 14.36
N THR A 437 -55.81 -19.92 15.32
CA THR A 437 -55.76 -21.04 16.30
C THR A 437 -54.67 -22.03 15.88
N GLN A 438 -53.77 -22.27 16.85
CA GLN A 438 -52.92 -23.43 17.17
C GLN A 438 -52.85 -24.67 16.26
N LEU A 439 -51.75 -25.41 16.49
CA LEU A 439 -51.28 -26.71 15.95
C LEU A 439 -50.38 -26.58 14.70
N ALA A 440 -49.20 -27.20 14.60
CA ALA A 440 -48.66 -28.32 15.35
C ALA A 440 -47.13 -28.26 15.40
N ALA A 441 -46.59 -28.53 16.59
CA ALA A 441 -45.31 -29.20 16.74
C ALA A 441 -45.53 -30.72 16.70
N ALA A 442 -44.52 -31.40 16.15
CA ALA A 442 -44.15 -32.81 16.32
C ALA A 442 -44.86 -33.90 15.46
N CYS A 443 -44.04 -34.52 14.60
CA CYS A 443 -43.80 -35.97 14.42
C CYS A 443 -43.19 -36.15 13.00
N VAL A 444 -42.11 -36.89 12.75
CA VAL A 444 -41.73 -38.21 13.25
C VAL A 444 -40.20 -38.33 13.23
N SER A 445 -39.63 -38.81 14.34
CA SER A 445 -38.37 -39.55 14.32
C SER A 445 -38.66 -40.95 14.87
N SER A 446 -38.23 -41.95 14.12
CA SER A 446 -37.98 -43.32 14.56
C SER A 446 -36.68 -43.69 13.85
N VAL A 447 -35.64 -44.11 14.56
CA VAL A 447 -35.36 -45.53 14.81
C VAL A 447 -34.36 -45.67 16.00
N LEU A 448 -34.63 -46.70 16.84
CA LEU A 448 -33.81 -47.40 17.88
C LEU A 448 -33.55 -46.65 19.21
N ILE A 449 -34.21 -46.98 20.34
CA ILE A 449 -34.05 -48.17 21.25
C ILE A 449 -32.60 -48.25 21.76
N ALA A 450 -32.23 -48.33 23.04
CA ALA A 450 -32.79 -48.70 24.34
C ALA A 450 -31.80 -48.10 25.38
N GLN A 451 -32.01 -47.94 26.68
CA GLN A 451 -32.98 -48.32 27.70
C GLN A 451 -32.68 -47.29 28.82
N GLN A 452 -33.67 -46.64 29.42
CA GLN A 452 -34.27 -47.08 30.68
C GLN A 452 -33.21 -47.47 31.74
N ASN A 453 -33.24 -46.96 32.94
CA ASN A 453 -34.30 -46.24 33.63
C ASN A 453 -33.68 -45.78 34.95
N GLU A 454 -34.27 -44.71 35.49
CA GLU A 454 -34.64 -44.60 36.91
C GLU A 454 -33.50 -44.64 37.94
N GLU A 455 -33.49 -43.81 38.97
CA GLU A 455 -34.41 -42.78 39.40
C GLU A 455 -33.68 -42.06 40.53
N THR A 456 -34.09 -40.81 40.72
CA THR A 456 -34.40 -40.18 42.02
C THR A 456 -33.84 -40.84 43.28
N SER A 457 -33.39 -40.14 44.29
CA SER A 457 -33.47 -38.74 44.70
C SER A 457 -33.05 -38.77 46.17
N SER A 458 -32.81 -37.60 46.73
CA SER A 458 -32.85 -37.35 48.17
C SER A 458 -31.58 -37.81 48.91
N ASP A 459 -31.02 -37.07 49.85
CA ASP A 459 -31.33 -35.74 50.34
C ASP A 459 -30.22 -35.39 51.35
N LEU A 460 -30.26 -34.15 51.81
CA LEU A 460 -29.78 -33.70 53.12
C LEU A 460 -28.25 -33.58 53.36
N ARG A 461 -27.84 -32.30 53.34
CA ARG A 461 -27.29 -31.56 54.49
C ARG A 461 -26.61 -32.40 55.58
N SER A 462 -25.35 -32.08 55.91
CA SER A 462 -25.05 -31.05 56.93
C SER A 462 -23.57 -31.11 57.36
N THR A 463 -23.07 -29.95 57.80
CA THR A 463 -21.92 -29.74 58.72
C THR A 463 -20.54 -30.20 58.23
N GLY A 464 -19.41 -29.59 58.55
CA GLY A 464 -19.02 -28.48 59.41
C GLY A 464 -17.49 -28.34 59.20
N VAL A 465 -16.99 -27.11 59.11
CA VAL A 465 -16.11 -26.52 60.14
C VAL A 465 -14.66 -27.00 60.10
N SER A 466 -13.77 -26.03 59.80
CA SER A 466 -12.36 -25.87 60.24
C SER A 466 -11.35 -26.95 59.82
N ASP A 467 -10.05 -26.70 59.64
CA ASP A 467 -9.20 -25.61 60.07
C ASP A 467 -7.89 -25.64 59.27
N ALA A 468 -7.19 -24.50 59.32
CA ALA A 468 -5.73 -24.31 59.38
C ALA A 468 -4.75 -25.06 58.45
N GLY A 469 -3.82 -24.28 57.91
CA GLY A 469 -2.39 -24.59 58.12
C GLY A 469 -1.48 -24.52 56.89
N SER A 470 -0.84 -23.36 56.74
CA SER A 470 0.59 -23.16 56.41
C SER A 470 1.27 -24.10 55.41
N LEU A 471 1.72 -23.57 54.26
CA LEU A 471 3.09 -23.06 54.04
C LEU A 471 3.19 -22.32 52.70
#